data_AF-A0A0A2VXU8-F1
#
_entry.id   AF-A0A0A2VXU8-F1
#
_cell.length_a   1.000
_cell.length_b   1.000
_cell.length_c   1.000
_cell.angle_alpha   90.00
_cell.angle_beta   90.00
_cell.angle_gamma   90.00
#
_symmetry.space_group_name_H-M   'P 1'
#
loop_
_entity.id
_entity.type
_entity.pdbx_description
1 polymer ?
#
loop_
_entity_poly.entity_id
_entity_poly.type
_entity_poly.pdbx_seq_one_letter_code
_entity_poly.pdbx_strand_id
1 'polypeptide(L)'
;MARTHFIPARDSRHRAAVLALYRALAKTATKIPLQNHVGDALAHPSSIRAVLRRRFEKNSSDTSPRLVFAALTAGYKFLSFLYKSQNESSAEYRQIVQYLSSRKEIPTQQAGAPATKQAERKEPLLVKISGPGEAAKYTSNLYPRPLNSLTRTRRVPMMATTAEGLPFLRTSFVQPHEMSRMVGRKNAIFQSKIAKITEIQDELLPDAETEDEWERIVARQLRKERLPHEETPGVDETYTWSLHLSRLWLEWKTESIWQDWIARGEALQHIVDTEQKLADEEAGKTWKPASTTPEYARPPSAGKVSARESLFRVLPTLPGEKTGMDGHDIFSTPAWAAHVRLKYNSMRAWAVQPRGSKAQPV
;
A
#
# COMPACT_ATOMS: atom_id res chain seq x y z
N MET A 1 -3.75 -34.36 27.20
CA MET A 1 -2.92 -33.87 26.07
C MET A 1 -3.79 -33.01 25.16
N ALA A 2 -3.60 -31.70 25.20
CA ALA A 2 -4.37 -30.77 24.35
C ALA A 2 -4.02 -31.05 22.88
N ARG A 3 -5.04 -31.34 22.06
CA ARG A 3 -4.87 -31.48 20.61
C ARG A 3 -4.62 -30.08 20.04
N THR A 4 -3.36 -29.68 19.95
CA THR A 4 -2.98 -28.45 19.24
C THR A 4 -3.35 -28.63 17.77
N HIS A 5 -4.34 -27.89 17.30
CA HIS A 5 -4.68 -27.85 15.88
C HIS A 5 -3.47 -27.30 15.11
N PHE A 6 -3.00 -28.04 14.12
CA PHE A 6 -1.93 -27.56 13.25
C PHE A 6 -2.47 -26.39 12.44
N ILE A 7 -1.77 -25.26 12.51
CA ILE A 7 -2.10 -24.07 11.72
C ILE A 7 -1.00 -23.95 10.66
N PRO A 8 -1.24 -24.43 9.42
CA PRO A 8 -0.23 -24.44 8.38
C PRO A 8 0.37 -23.06 8.09
N ALA A 9 -0.42 -22.00 8.27
CA ALA A 9 0.00 -20.62 8.06
C ALA A 9 1.03 -20.11 9.09
N ARG A 10 1.12 -20.73 10.27
CA ARG A 10 2.05 -20.35 11.35
C ARG A 10 3.32 -21.20 11.38
N ASP A 11 3.38 -22.27 10.59
CA ASP A 11 4.58 -23.11 10.47
C ASP A 11 5.40 -22.70 9.24
N SER A 12 6.56 -22.07 9.49
CA SER A 12 7.49 -21.63 8.45
C SER A 12 8.02 -22.81 7.62
N ARG A 13 8.21 -23.99 8.22
CA ARG A 13 8.72 -25.19 7.53
C ARG A 13 7.68 -25.73 6.56
N HIS A 14 6.42 -25.79 6.99
CA HIS A 14 5.32 -26.19 6.11
C HIS A 14 5.17 -25.24 4.92
N ARG A 15 5.17 -23.93 5.18
CA ARG A 15 5.07 -22.92 4.11
C ARG A 15 6.21 -23.05 3.09
N ALA A 16 7.44 -23.24 3.56
CA ALA A 16 8.60 -23.46 2.70
C ALA A 16 8.46 -24.75 1.86
N ALA A 17 8.04 -25.85 2.47
CA ALA A 17 7.86 -27.14 1.79
C ALA A 17 6.77 -27.08 0.70
N VAL A 18 5.62 -26.46 0.99
CA VAL A 18 4.52 -26.28 0.03
C VAL A 18 4.95 -25.41 -1.15
N LEU A 19 5.65 -24.31 -0.89
CA LEU A 19 6.16 -23.43 -1.95
C LEU A 19 7.22 -24.13 -2.82
N ALA A 20 8.12 -24.89 -2.20
CA ALA A 20 9.12 -25.68 -2.92
C ALA A 20 8.45 -26.74 -3.82
N LEU A 21 7.46 -27.47 -3.30
CA LEU A 21 6.69 -28.46 -4.04
C LEU A 21 5.92 -27.83 -5.21
N TYR A 22 5.23 -26.72 -4.98
CA TYR A 22 4.52 -25.99 -6.03
C TYR A 22 5.47 -25.54 -7.16
N ARG A 23 6.62 -24.96 -6.80
CA ARG A 23 7.64 -24.53 -7.77
C ARG A 23 8.23 -25.72 -8.55
N ALA A 24 8.48 -26.83 -7.88
CA ALA A 24 8.97 -28.06 -8.51
C ALA A 24 7.95 -28.60 -9.54
N LEU A 25 6.68 -28.72 -9.16
CA LEU A 25 5.59 -29.15 -10.04
C LEU A 25 5.38 -28.19 -11.22
N ALA A 26 5.43 -26.88 -10.99
CA ALA A 26 5.27 -25.89 -12.05
C ALA A 26 6.45 -25.86 -13.04
N LYS A 27 7.65 -26.26 -12.59
CA LYS A 27 8.86 -26.39 -13.42
C LYS A 27 8.89 -27.70 -14.22
N THR A 28 8.39 -28.80 -13.65
CA THR A 28 8.26 -30.06 -14.39
C THR A 28 7.12 -30.00 -15.39
N ALA A 29 5.99 -29.36 -15.05
CA ALA A 29 4.86 -29.18 -15.95
C ALA A 29 5.21 -28.44 -17.26
N THR A 30 6.15 -27.48 -17.22
CA THR A 30 6.60 -26.79 -18.44
C THR A 30 7.41 -27.64 -19.39
N LYS A 31 7.99 -28.75 -18.92
CA LYS A 31 8.84 -29.63 -19.73
C LYS A 31 8.04 -30.70 -20.50
N ILE A 32 6.72 -30.75 -20.30
CA ILE A 32 5.87 -31.74 -20.95
C ILE A 32 5.53 -31.24 -22.36
N PRO A 33 5.85 -31.99 -23.43
CA PRO A 33 5.53 -31.60 -24.80
C PRO A 33 4.03 -31.78 -25.05
N LEU A 34 3.24 -30.71 -24.91
CA LEU A 34 1.78 -30.73 -25.13
C LEU A 34 1.36 -30.22 -26.52
N GLN A 35 2.32 -29.74 -27.31
CA GLN A 35 2.09 -28.98 -28.54
C GLN A 35 1.46 -29.80 -29.67
N ASN A 36 1.60 -31.14 -29.64
CA ASN A 36 1.23 -31.98 -30.79
C ASN A 36 -0.17 -32.62 -30.69
N HIS A 37 -0.84 -32.57 -29.53
CA HIS A 37 -2.03 -33.40 -29.27
C HIS A 37 -3.25 -32.68 -28.67
N VAL A 38 -3.12 -31.41 -28.28
CA VAL A 38 -4.21 -30.62 -27.69
C VAL A 38 -4.23 -29.25 -28.39
N GLY A 39 -5.41 -28.78 -28.83
CA GLY A 39 -5.51 -27.53 -29.61
C GLY A 39 -4.84 -26.31 -28.93
N ASP A 40 -4.39 -25.36 -29.75
CA ASP A 40 -3.49 -24.23 -29.38
C ASP A 40 -3.81 -23.53 -28.05
N ALA A 41 -5.08 -23.36 -27.69
CA ALA A 41 -5.50 -22.69 -26.45
C ALA A 41 -5.16 -23.45 -25.15
N LEU A 42 -4.96 -24.77 -25.21
CA LEU A 42 -4.68 -25.66 -24.06
C LEU A 42 -3.28 -26.28 -24.10
N ALA A 43 -2.63 -26.27 -25.28
CA ALA A 43 -1.22 -26.62 -25.46
C ALA A 43 -0.26 -25.70 -24.68
N HIS A 44 -0.76 -24.54 -24.23
CA HIS A 44 0.04 -23.65 -23.41
C HIS A 44 0.36 -24.28 -22.05
N PRO A 45 1.63 -24.27 -21.61
CA PRO A 45 2.04 -24.75 -20.28
C PRO A 45 1.38 -23.97 -19.11
N SER A 46 0.66 -22.89 -19.41
CA SER A 46 -0.21 -22.15 -18.50
C SER A 46 -1.44 -22.95 -18.06
N SER A 47 -1.93 -23.92 -18.85
CA SER A 47 -3.14 -24.70 -18.54
C SER A 47 -2.93 -25.65 -17.35
N ILE A 48 -1.82 -26.41 -17.36
CA ILE A 48 -1.43 -27.30 -16.25
C ILE A 48 -1.09 -26.48 -15.00
N ARG A 49 -0.39 -25.35 -15.16
CA ARG A 49 -0.09 -24.43 -14.05
C ARG A 49 -1.36 -23.86 -13.40
N ALA A 50 -2.38 -23.54 -14.19
CA ALA A 50 -3.68 -23.09 -13.68
C ALA A 50 -4.41 -24.18 -12.90
N VAL A 51 -4.34 -25.44 -13.36
CA VAL A 51 -4.87 -26.59 -12.61
C VAL A 51 -4.14 -26.75 -11.28
N LEU A 52 -2.81 -26.73 -11.29
CA LEU A 52 -2.00 -26.82 -10.08
C LEU A 52 -2.36 -25.71 -9.10
N ARG A 53 -2.38 -24.46 -9.55
CA ARG A 53 -2.75 -23.31 -8.71
C ARG A 53 -4.11 -23.51 -8.04
N ARG A 54 -5.14 -23.89 -8.80
CA ARG A 54 -6.49 -24.13 -8.28
C ARG A 54 -6.53 -25.26 -7.24
N ARG A 55 -5.69 -26.29 -7.40
CA ARG A 55 -5.60 -27.41 -6.44
C ARG A 55 -4.92 -27.01 -5.14
N PHE A 56 -3.85 -26.20 -5.19
CA PHE A 56 -3.20 -25.66 -4.00
C PHE A 56 -4.10 -24.65 -3.27
N GLU A 57 -4.84 -23.81 -4.01
CA GLU A 57 -5.83 -22.90 -3.43
C GLU A 57 -6.96 -23.66 -2.73
N LYS A 58 -7.46 -24.75 -3.32
CA LYS A 58 -8.49 -25.60 -2.70
C LYS A 58 -8.06 -26.18 -1.36
N ASN A 59 -6.79 -26.58 -1.23
CA ASN A 59 -6.27 -27.20 0.00
C ASN A 59 -5.67 -26.17 0.98
N SER A 60 -5.77 -24.86 0.69
CA SER A 60 -5.17 -23.81 1.53
C SER A 60 -5.81 -23.66 2.91
N SER A 61 -7.08 -24.07 3.04
CA SER A 61 -7.84 -24.04 4.30
C SER A 61 -7.70 -25.30 5.16
N ASP A 62 -6.93 -26.29 4.73
CA ASP A 62 -6.81 -27.57 5.44
C ASP A 62 -5.93 -27.44 6.69
N THR A 63 -6.54 -27.55 7.87
CA THR A 63 -5.85 -27.42 9.17
C THR A 63 -5.52 -28.77 9.84
N SER A 64 -6.01 -29.88 9.29
CA SER A 64 -5.75 -31.21 9.86
C SER A 64 -4.38 -31.75 9.42
N PRO A 65 -3.46 -32.11 10.34
CA PRO A 65 -2.16 -32.69 9.99
C PRO A 65 -2.26 -33.91 9.07
N ARG A 66 -3.31 -34.73 9.26
CA ARG A 66 -3.55 -35.94 8.44
C ARG A 66 -3.90 -35.58 6.99
N LEU A 67 -4.75 -34.56 6.80
CA LEU A 67 -5.12 -34.08 5.47
C LEU A 67 -3.93 -33.41 4.77
N VAL A 68 -3.18 -32.59 5.51
CA VAL A 68 -1.97 -31.94 5.01
C VAL A 68 -0.92 -32.97 4.58
N PHE A 69 -0.66 -33.99 5.41
CA PHE A 69 0.30 -35.04 5.09
C PHE A 69 -0.15 -35.88 3.88
N ALA A 70 -1.43 -36.24 3.80
CA ALA A 70 -1.98 -36.96 2.65
C ALA A 70 -1.87 -36.13 1.36
N ALA A 71 -2.19 -34.83 1.42
CA ALA A 71 -2.10 -33.92 0.30
C ALA A 71 -0.66 -33.71 -0.19
N LEU A 72 0.29 -33.52 0.74
CA LEU A 72 1.72 -33.41 0.40
C LEU A 72 2.25 -34.70 -0.22
N THR A 73 1.92 -35.86 0.37
CA THR A 73 2.30 -37.17 -0.16
C THR A 73 1.77 -37.38 -1.57
N ALA A 74 0.51 -37.01 -1.82
CA ALA A 74 -0.07 -37.04 -3.16
C ALA A 74 0.70 -36.10 -4.11
N GLY A 75 1.05 -34.88 -3.66
CA GLY A 75 1.83 -33.93 -4.46
C GLY A 75 3.22 -34.45 -4.85
N TYR A 76 3.94 -35.13 -3.95
CA TYR A 76 5.21 -35.78 -4.29
C TYR A 76 5.04 -36.95 -5.27
N LYS A 77 3.98 -37.75 -5.14
CA LYS A 77 3.63 -38.78 -6.14
C LYS A 77 3.36 -38.15 -7.50
N PHE A 78 2.62 -37.03 -7.54
CA PHE A 78 2.37 -36.28 -8.77
C PHE A 78 3.63 -35.68 -9.37
N LEU A 79 4.64 -35.32 -8.56
CA LEU A 79 5.93 -34.87 -9.09
C LEU A 79 6.61 -36.00 -9.87
N SER A 80 6.62 -37.22 -9.33
CA SER A 80 7.16 -38.39 -10.04
C SER A 80 6.36 -38.72 -11.31
N PHE A 81 5.04 -38.55 -11.26
CA PHE A 81 4.15 -38.74 -12.40
C PHE A 81 4.43 -37.73 -13.52
N LEU A 82 4.53 -36.43 -13.20
CA LEU A 82 4.85 -35.37 -14.17
C LEU A 82 6.27 -35.49 -14.73
N TYR A 83 7.18 -36.12 -13.97
CA TYR A 83 8.51 -36.43 -14.48
C TYR A 83 8.45 -37.52 -15.55
N LYS A 84 7.73 -38.60 -15.31
CA LYS A 84 7.55 -39.70 -16.29
C LYS A 84 6.80 -39.26 -17.54
N SER A 85 5.83 -38.36 -17.39
CA SER A 85 5.05 -37.81 -18.50
C SER A 85 5.81 -36.84 -19.40
N GLN A 86 7.09 -36.57 -19.16
CA GLN A 86 7.93 -35.84 -20.12
C GLN A 86 8.20 -36.68 -21.37
N ASN A 87 8.11 -38.02 -21.26
CA ASN A 87 8.24 -38.94 -22.38
C ASN A 87 6.89 -39.14 -23.06
N GLU A 88 6.79 -38.82 -24.35
CA GLU A 88 5.54 -38.94 -25.14
C GLU A 88 5.03 -40.39 -25.24
N SER A 89 5.91 -41.37 -25.11
CA SER A 89 5.58 -42.80 -25.15
C SER A 89 5.06 -43.36 -23.82
N SER A 90 5.12 -42.60 -22.72
CA SER A 90 4.72 -43.06 -21.40
C SER A 90 3.20 -43.12 -21.24
N ALA A 91 2.71 -44.09 -20.44
CA ALA A 91 1.29 -44.21 -20.12
C ALA A 91 0.77 -42.98 -19.34
N GLU A 92 1.61 -42.39 -18.50
CA GLU A 92 1.32 -41.19 -17.73
C GLU A 92 1.08 -39.97 -18.63
N TYR A 93 1.81 -39.85 -19.75
CA TYR A 93 1.57 -38.81 -20.74
C TYR A 93 0.17 -38.94 -21.37
N ARG A 94 -0.22 -40.16 -21.76
CA ARG A 94 -1.57 -40.42 -22.31
C ARG A 94 -2.69 -40.07 -21.33
N GLN A 95 -2.49 -40.35 -20.04
CA GLN A 95 -3.45 -39.98 -18.99
C GLN A 95 -3.61 -38.45 -18.85
N ILE A 96 -2.52 -37.68 -18.97
CA ILE A 96 -2.59 -36.21 -18.94
C ILE A 96 -3.36 -35.70 -20.16
N VAL A 97 -3.03 -36.19 -21.34
CA VAL A 97 -3.71 -35.78 -22.59
C VAL A 97 -5.19 -36.14 -22.52
N GLN A 98 -5.54 -37.35 -22.08
CA GLN A 98 -6.93 -37.77 -21.88
C GLN A 98 -7.67 -36.86 -20.89
N TYR A 99 -7.04 -36.52 -19.75
CA TYR A 99 -7.64 -35.63 -18.74
C TYR A 99 -7.87 -34.20 -19.26
N LEU A 100 -6.92 -33.66 -20.03
CA LEU A 100 -7.04 -32.34 -20.64
C LEU A 100 -8.13 -32.33 -21.74
N SER A 101 -8.18 -33.39 -22.55
CA SER A 101 -9.20 -33.58 -23.58
C SER A 101 -10.60 -33.76 -22.99
N SER A 102 -10.78 -34.56 -21.93
CA SER A 102 -12.08 -34.72 -21.26
C SER A 102 -12.57 -33.43 -20.62
N ARG A 103 -11.66 -32.51 -20.27
CA ARG A 103 -12.00 -31.20 -19.70
C ARG A 103 -12.42 -30.18 -20.77
N LYS A 104 -12.07 -30.42 -22.04
CA LYS A 104 -12.56 -29.64 -23.19
C LYS A 104 -14.07 -29.86 -23.41
N GLU A 105 -14.58 -31.04 -23.03
CA GLU A 105 -15.99 -31.41 -23.20
C GLU A 105 -16.90 -30.94 -22.06
N ILE A 106 -16.35 -30.57 -20.89
CA ILE A 106 -17.16 -29.93 -19.85
C ILE A 106 -17.43 -28.50 -20.31
N PRO A 107 -18.67 -28.14 -20.68
CA PRO A 107 -18.98 -26.79 -21.06
C PRO A 107 -18.62 -25.92 -19.88
N THR A 108 -17.67 -25.02 -20.11
CA THR A 108 -17.23 -24.05 -19.12
C THR A 108 -18.45 -23.16 -18.87
N GLN A 109 -19.27 -23.47 -17.86
CA GLN A 109 -20.31 -22.57 -17.33
C GLN A 109 -19.72 -21.25 -16.79
N GLN A 110 -18.40 -21.07 -16.90
CA GLN A 110 -17.67 -19.84 -16.60
C GLN A 110 -17.24 -19.05 -17.86
N ALA A 111 -17.60 -19.49 -19.08
CA ALA A 111 -17.38 -18.75 -20.33
C ALA A 111 -18.47 -17.69 -20.60
N GLY A 112 -19.34 -17.44 -19.62
CA GLY A 112 -20.38 -16.41 -19.64
C GLY A 112 -20.08 -15.23 -18.71
N ALA A 113 -18.83 -15.00 -18.29
CA ALA A 113 -18.48 -13.66 -17.84
C ALA A 113 -18.42 -12.81 -19.13
N PRO A 114 -19.35 -11.87 -19.36
CA PRO A 114 -19.27 -11.00 -20.52
C PRO A 114 -17.87 -10.40 -20.50
N ALA A 115 -17.16 -10.47 -21.63
CA ALA A 115 -15.90 -9.75 -21.82
C ALA A 115 -16.10 -8.38 -21.19
N THR A 116 -15.41 -8.14 -20.07
CA THR A 116 -15.68 -6.96 -19.26
C THR A 116 -15.37 -5.82 -20.20
N LYS A 117 -16.42 -5.15 -20.72
CA LYS A 117 -16.26 -4.02 -21.63
C LYS A 117 -15.23 -3.15 -20.95
N GLN A 118 -14.06 -2.98 -21.57
CA GLN A 118 -13.00 -2.18 -20.99
C GLN A 118 -13.67 -0.86 -20.68
N ALA A 119 -13.88 -0.58 -19.39
CA ALA A 119 -14.61 0.60 -18.99
C ALA A 119 -13.84 1.77 -19.60
N GLU A 120 -14.53 2.52 -20.47
CA GLU A 120 -13.95 3.69 -21.11
C GLU A 120 -13.29 4.52 -20.00
N ARG A 121 -12.01 4.86 -20.21
CA ARG A 121 -11.22 5.57 -19.20
C ARG A 121 -11.85 6.95 -19.02
N LYS A 122 -12.69 7.09 -18.00
CA LYS A 122 -13.30 8.37 -17.65
C LYS A 122 -12.19 9.36 -17.31
N GLU A 123 -12.29 10.55 -17.87
CA GLU A 123 -11.37 11.63 -17.53
C GLU A 123 -11.42 11.93 -16.03
N PRO A 124 -10.26 12.22 -15.41
CA PRO A 124 -10.21 12.52 -13.99
C PRO A 124 -10.93 13.83 -13.69
N LEU A 125 -11.64 13.89 -12.56
CA LEU A 125 -12.34 15.10 -12.11
C LEU A 125 -11.40 16.29 -11.90
N LEU A 126 -10.22 16.02 -11.36
CA LEU A 126 -9.19 17.01 -11.05
C LEU A 126 -7.93 16.73 -11.87
N VAL A 127 -7.42 17.76 -12.52
CA VAL A 127 -6.15 17.75 -13.24
C VAL A 127 -5.18 18.68 -12.53
N LYS A 128 -3.95 18.19 -12.32
CA LYS A 128 -2.86 18.98 -11.71
C LYS A 128 -2.33 19.96 -12.76
N ILE A 129 -2.37 21.24 -12.46
CA ILE A 129 -1.85 22.31 -13.35
C ILE A 129 -0.42 22.70 -12.98
N SER A 130 -0.11 22.67 -11.68
CA SER A 130 1.21 23.05 -11.15
C SER A 130 2.33 22.22 -11.79
N GLY A 131 3.41 22.90 -12.15
CA GLY A 131 4.60 22.28 -12.73
C GLY A 131 5.31 21.30 -11.79
N PRO A 132 6.31 20.55 -12.28
CA PRO A 132 7.13 19.70 -11.43
C PRO A 132 7.86 20.55 -10.39
N GLY A 133 7.42 20.47 -9.12
CA GLY A 133 8.05 21.16 -7.99
C GLY A 133 7.40 22.41 -7.47
N GLU A 134 6.31 22.84 -8.09
CA GLU A 134 5.44 23.85 -7.51
C GLU A 134 4.47 23.23 -6.50
N ALA A 135 3.94 24.06 -5.60
CA ALA A 135 2.88 23.66 -4.70
C ALA A 135 1.72 23.08 -5.52
N ALA A 136 1.17 21.95 -5.07
CA ALA A 136 0.15 21.26 -5.83
C ALA A 136 -1.04 22.18 -6.06
N LYS A 137 -1.45 22.35 -7.32
CA LYS A 137 -2.63 23.13 -7.69
C LYS A 137 -3.45 22.35 -8.70
N TYR A 138 -4.74 22.28 -8.45
CA TYR A 138 -5.69 21.49 -9.23
C TYR A 138 -6.75 22.38 -9.87
N THR A 139 -7.22 21.97 -11.05
CA THR A 139 -8.46 22.47 -11.65
C THR A 139 -9.35 21.31 -12.05
N SER A 140 -10.61 21.61 -12.36
CA SER A 140 -11.54 20.61 -12.89
C SER A 140 -11.61 20.66 -14.41
N ASN A 141 -11.66 19.49 -15.05
CA ASN A 141 -12.01 19.36 -16.46
C ASN A 141 -13.52 19.22 -16.68
N LEU A 142 -14.24 18.71 -15.68
CA LEU A 142 -15.65 18.33 -15.81
C LEU A 142 -16.62 19.42 -15.35
N TYR A 143 -16.11 20.45 -14.68
CA TYR A 143 -16.89 21.54 -14.11
C TYR A 143 -16.35 22.90 -14.56
N PRO A 144 -17.22 23.91 -14.75
CA PRO A 144 -18.68 23.85 -14.57
C PRO A 144 -19.38 23.07 -15.69
N ARG A 145 -20.50 22.40 -15.36
CA ARG A 145 -21.28 21.66 -16.36
C ARG A 145 -22.07 22.62 -17.26
N PRO A 146 -21.99 22.52 -18.59
CA PRO A 146 -22.76 23.37 -19.48
C PRO A 146 -24.25 23.07 -19.38
N LEU A 147 -25.11 24.07 -19.60
CA LEU A 147 -26.58 23.95 -19.47
C LEU A 147 -27.14 22.79 -20.31
N ASN A 148 -26.61 22.60 -21.52
CA ASN A 148 -27.02 21.56 -22.46
C ASN A 148 -26.75 20.13 -21.95
N SER A 149 -25.86 19.96 -20.97
CA SER A 149 -25.58 18.66 -20.35
C SER A 149 -26.53 18.33 -19.18
N LEU A 150 -27.32 19.30 -18.73
CA LEU A 150 -28.19 19.15 -17.57
C LEU A 150 -29.60 18.75 -18.03
N THR A 151 -30.07 17.58 -17.56
CA THR A 151 -31.46 17.12 -17.80
C THR A 151 -32.48 17.83 -16.89
N ARG A 152 -32.00 18.46 -15.80
CA ARG A 152 -32.80 19.11 -14.76
C ARG A 152 -32.09 20.39 -14.30
N THR A 153 -32.75 21.21 -13.49
CA THR A 153 -32.15 22.32 -12.72
C THR A 153 -30.77 21.96 -12.17
N ARG A 154 -29.81 22.89 -12.29
CA ARG A 154 -28.44 22.69 -11.83
C ARG A 154 -28.41 22.29 -10.36
N ARG A 155 -27.80 21.13 -10.09
CA ARG A 155 -27.58 20.64 -8.73
C ARG A 155 -26.13 20.92 -8.33
N VAL A 156 -25.98 21.79 -7.34
CA VAL A 156 -24.69 22.10 -6.74
C VAL A 156 -24.21 20.90 -5.91
N PRO A 157 -23.02 20.36 -6.19
CA PRO A 157 -22.45 19.29 -5.39
C PRO A 157 -21.98 19.81 -4.03
N MET A 158 -21.89 18.92 -3.03
CA MET A 158 -21.44 19.28 -1.69
C MET A 158 -20.01 18.81 -1.47
N MET A 159 -19.12 19.70 -1.02
CA MET A 159 -17.80 19.31 -0.52
C MET A 159 -17.95 18.68 0.87
N ALA A 160 -17.37 17.50 1.05
CA ALA A 160 -17.31 16.84 2.35
C ALA A 160 -15.85 16.44 2.65
N THR A 161 -15.51 16.38 3.94
CA THR A 161 -14.18 16.01 4.40
C THR A 161 -14.32 14.85 5.38
N THR A 162 -13.44 13.85 5.29
CA THR A 162 -13.37 12.79 6.30
C THR A 162 -12.79 13.32 7.61
N ALA A 163 -12.92 12.57 8.71
CA ALA A 163 -12.28 12.91 9.99
C ALA A 163 -10.75 13.08 9.86
N GLU A 164 -10.13 12.37 8.91
CA GLU A 164 -8.69 12.43 8.63
C GLU A 164 -8.30 13.58 7.69
N GLY A 165 -9.25 14.39 7.21
CA GLY A 165 -8.96 15.53 6.34
C GLY A 165 -8.99 15.25 4.84
N LEU A 166 -9.37 14.05 4.37
CA LEU A 166 -9.47 13.75 2.94
C LEU A 166 -10.72 14.45 2.34
N PRO A 167 -10.56 15.38 1.38
CA PRO A 167 -11.70 16.04 0.76
C PRO A 167 -12.25 15.21 -0.41
N PHE A 168 -13.58 15.19 -0.54
CA PHE A 168 -14.26 14.56 -1.65
C PHE A 168 -15.60 15.26 -1.95
N LEU A 169 -16.09 15.06 -3.17
CA LEU A 169 -17.30 15.71 -3.65
C LEU A 169 -18.49 14.74 -3.63
N ARG A 170 -19.60 15.14 -2.99
CA ARG A 170 -20.87 14.41 -2.99
C ARG A 170 -21.83 15.04 -3.99
N THR A 171 -22.09 14.33 -5.08
CA THR A 171 -23.09 14.72 -6.08
C THR A 171 -24.49 14.23 -5.73
N SER A 172 -24.59 13.12 -4.98
CA SER A 172 -25.84 12.48 -4.55
C SER A 172 -26.04 12.55 -3.04
N PHE A 173 -27.29 12.40 -2.59
CA PHE A 173 -27.61 12.34 -1.17
C PHE A 173 -27.04 11.07 -0.53
N VAL A 174 -27.29 9.90 -1.12
CA VAL A 174 -26.64 8.65 -0.73
C VAL A 174 -25.29 8.54 -1.43
N GLN A 175 -24.23 8.32 -0.67
CA GLN A 175 -22.88 8.13 -1.21
C GLN A 175 -22.80 6.80 -1.98
N PRO A 176 -22.34 6.80 -3.24
CA PRO A 176 -22.14 5.56 -3.99
C PRO A 176 -21.15 4.65 -3.27
N HIS A 177 -21.42 3.34 -3.27
CA HIS A 177 -20.59 2.35 -2.58
C HIS A 177 -19.13 2.38 -3.05
N GLU A 178 -18.89 2.53 -4.36
CA GLU A 178 -17.55 2.64 -4.93
C GLU A 178 -16.78 3.86 -4.40
N MET A 179 -17.46 5.00 -4.21
CA MET A 179 -16.86 6.19 -3.62
C MET A 179 -16.51 5.95 -2.15
N SER A 180 -17.43 5.36 -1.38
CA SER A 180 -17.18 5.00 0.02
C SER A 180 -15.98 4.05 0.17
N ARG A 181 -15.91 3.01 -0.67
CA ARG A 181 -14.79 2.05 -0.69
C ARG A 181 -13.45 2.75 -1.00
N MET A 182 -13.42 3.65 -1.97
CA MET A 182 -12.20 4.38 -2.34
C MET A 182 -11.75 5.34 -1.22
N VAL A 183 -12.69 6.07 -0.62
CA VAL A 183 -12.43 6.95 0.53
C VAL A 183 -11.87 6.13 1.70
N GLY A 184 -12.51 5.00 2.04
CA GLY A 184 -12.04 4.09 3.08
C GLY A 184 -10.64 3.54 2.81
N ARG A 185 -10.35 3.13 1.56
CA ARG A 185 -9.01 2.67 1.17
C ARG A 185 -7.94 3.74 1.35
N LYS A 186 -8.23 4.99 0.94
CA LYS A 186 -7.29 6.11 1.09
C LYS A 186 -7.04 6.45 2.56
N ASN A 187 -8.10 6.48 3.38
CA ASN A 187 -7.97 6.67 4.82
C ASN A 187 -7.12 5.55 5.45
N ALA A 188 -7.36 4.29 5.11
CA ALA A 188 -6.58 3.17 5.65
C ALA A 188 -5.08 3.25 5.30
N ILE A 189 -4.74 3.70 4.09
CA ILE A 189 -3.34 3.92 3.69
C ILE A 189 -2.70 5.03 4.52
N PHE A 190 -3.42 6.12 4.76
CA PHE A 190 -2.95 7.23 5.57
C PHE A 190 -2.77 6.83 7.04
N GLN A 191 -3.79 6.22 7.64
CA GLN A 191 -3.74 5.69 9.01
C GLN A 191 -2.62 4.67 9.20
N SER A 192 -2.38 3.78 8.22
CA SER A 192 -1.26 2.83 8.27
C SER A 192 0.11 3.52 8.31
N LYS A 193 0.27 4.68 7.67
CA LYS A 193 1.52 5.46 7.74
C LYS A 193 1.69 6.09 9.12
N ILE A 194 0.63 6.66 9.68
CA ILE A 194 0.64 7.23 11.03
C ILE A 194 0.95 6.15 12.06
N ALA A 195 0.28 5.00 11.97
CA ALA A 195 0.52 3.86 12.86
C ALA A 195 1.99 3.40 12.82
N LYS A 196 2.62 3.38 11.64
CA LYS A 196 4.05 3.06 11.50
C LYS A 196 4.97 4.10 12.13
N ILE A 197 4.61 5.38 12.10
CA ILE A 197 5.37 6.42 12.80
C ILE A 197 5.33 6.16 14.31
N THR A 198 4.16 5.84 14.84
CA THR A 198 3.97 5.46 16.25
C THR A 198 4.74 4.19 16.60
N GLU A 199 4.64 3.13 15.79
CA GLU A 199 5.38 1.87 15.94
C GLU A 199 6.90 2.11 16.00
N ILE A 200 7.44 2.91 15.08
CA ILE A 200 8.87 3.26 15.11
C ILE A 200 9.23 3.98 16.41
N GLN A 201 8.36 4.89 16.88
CA GLN A 201 8.66 5.70 18.06
C GLN A 201 8.58 4.92 19.37
N ASP A 202 7.56 4.07 19.51
CA ASP A 202 7.20 3.49 20.80
C ASP A 202 7.74 2.06 20.95
N GLU A 203 7.92 1.32 19.86
CA GLU A 203 8.39 -0.08 19.89
C GLU A 203 9.82 -0.19 19.33
N LEU A 204 10.06 0.27 18.10
CA LEU A 204 11.33 -0.03 17.42
C LEU A 204 12.52 0.82 17.89
N LEU A 205 12.29 2.09 18.25
CA LEU A 205 13.37 2.98 18.70
C LEU A 205 14.03 2.49 20.01
N PRO A 206 13.27 2.12 21.07
CA PRO A 206 13.86 1.53 22.28
C PRO A 206 14.69 0.29 21.99
N ASP A 207 14.20 -0.62 21.13
CA ASP A 207 14.95 -1.82 20.75
C ASP A 207 16.25 -1.45 20.04
N ALA A 208 16.21 -0.47 19.13
CA ALA A 208 17.42 -0.01 18.43
C ALA A 208 18.44 0.66 19.35
N GLU A 209 18.00 1.41 20.35
CA GLU A 209 18.89 2.01 21.35
C GLU A 209 19.67 0.93 22.11
N THR A 210 18.99 -0.17 22.48
CA THR A 210 19.63 -1.31 23.15
C THR A 210 20.57 -2.11 22.25
N GLU A 211 20.24 -2.26 20.97
CA GLU A 211 21.13 -2.88 19.98
C GLU A 211 22.40 -2.04 19.79
N ASP A 212 22.26 -0.71 19.64
CA ASP A 212 23.39 0.20 19.52
C ASP A 212 24.29 0.19 20.78
N GLU A 213 23.69 -0.03 21.97
CA GLU A 213 24.44 -0.22 23.21
C GLU A 213 25.20 -1.55 23.21
N TRP A 214 24.56 -2.62 22.75
CA TRP A 214 25.19 -3.93 22.62
C TRP A 214 26.37 -3.89 21.65
N GLU A 215 26.24 -3.25 20.50
CA GLU A 215 27.34 -3.04 19.55
C GLU A 215 28.52 -2.30 20.21
N ARG A 216 28.25 -1.26 21.01
CA ARG A 216 29.28 -0.54 21.79
C ARG A 216 29.99 -1.45 22.80
N ILE A 217 29.25 -2.35 23.46
CA ILE A 217 29.83 -3.31 24.41
C ILE A 217 30.73 -4.31 23.68
N VAL A 218 30.28 -4.87 22.56
CA VAL A 218 31.04 -5.80 21.72
C VAL A 218 32.30 -5.12 21.17
N ALA A 219 32.18 -3.91 20.65
CA ALA A 219 33.28 -3.09 20.16
C ALA A 219 34.37 -2.87 21.21
N ARG A 220 33.96 -2.63 22.46
CA ARG A 220 34.87 -2.46 23.60
C ARG A 220 35.54 -3.78 23.99
N GLN A 221 34.83 -4.91 23.89
CA GLN A 221 35.38 -6.22 24.20
C GLN A 221 36.43 -6.64 23.16
N LEU A 222 36.14 -6.48 21.87
CA LEU A 222 37.08 -6.77 20.78
C LEU A 222 38.37 -5.96 20.91
N ARG A 223 38.25 -4.68 21.30
CA ARG A 223 39.40 -3.81 21.59
C ARG A 223 40.27 -4.34 22.75
N LYS A 224 39.66 -4.87 23.81
CA LYS A 224 40.40 -5.48 24.93
C LYS A 224 41.16 -6.74 24.51
N GLU A 225 40.56 -7.53 23.63
CA GLU A 225 41.11 -8.79 23.13
C GLU A 225 42.13 -8.58 21.99
N ARG A 226 42.37 -7.33 21.57
CA ARG A 226 43.25 -6.96 20.44
C ARG A 226 42.86 -7.64 19.13
N LEU A 227 41.58 -7.97 18.98
CA LEU A 227 41.03 -8.49 17.74
C LEU A 227 40.76 -7.33 16.77
N PRO A 228 40.87 -7.56 15.45
CA PRO A 228 40.48 -6.57 14.47
C PRO A 228 38.99 -6.25 14.64
N HIS A 229 38.70 -4.96 14.72
CA HIS A 229 37.35 -4.43 14.84
C HIS A 229 37.25 -3.18 13.98
N GLU A 230 36.14 -3.03 13.24
CA GLU A 230 35.85 -1.77 12.54
C GLU A 230 35.74 -0.63 13.55
N GLU A 231 36.12 0.58 13.14
CA GLU A 231 36.04 1.75 14.04
C GLU A 231 34.59 1.93 14.54
N THR A 232 34.43 2.50 15.74
CA THR A 232 33.07 2.73 16.27
C THR A 232 32.26 3.54 15.27
N PRO A 233 31.10 3.03 14.80
CA PRO A 233 30.32 3.70 13.78
C PRO A 233 30.00 5.14 14.21
N GLY A 234 29.99 6.04 13.24
CA GLY A 234 29.51 7.40 13.47
C GLY A 234 28.06 7.38 13.96
N VAL A 235 27.60 8.48 14.56
CA VAL A 235 26.17 8.61 14.96
C VAL A 235 25.24 8.34 13.78
N ASP A 236 25.69 8.63 12.55
CA ASP A 236 24.92 8.49 11.33
C ASP A 236 24.91 7.06 10.76
N GLU A 237 25.62 6.14 11.41
CA GLU A 237 25.76 4.72 11.03
C GLU A 237 25.09 3.77 12.02
N THR A 238 24.51 4.31 13.12
CA THR A 238 23.84 3.48 14.13
C THR A 238 22.47 2.99 13.67
N TYR A 239 21.99 1.92 14.29
CA TYR A 239 20.68 1.38 13.96
C TYR A 239 19.56 2.36 14.36
N THR A 240 19.71 3.08 15.49
CA THR A 240 18.80 4.16 15.90
C THR A 240 18.69 5.25 14.82
N TRP A 241 19.81 5.61 14.18
CA TRP A 241 19.81 6.61 13.11
C TRP A 241 18.97 6.15 11.90
N SER A 242 19.07 4.87 11.53
CA SER A 242 18.26 4.30 10.45
C SER A 242 16.76 4.38 10.71
N LEU A 243 16.34 4.24 11.98
CA LEU A 243 14.94 4.40 12.39
C LEU A 243 14.50 5.87 12.39
N HIS A 244 15.36 6.79 12.81
CA HIS A 244 15.08 8.23 12.67
C HIS A 244 14.91 8.65 11.21
N LEU A 245 15.73 8.12 10.30
CA LEU A 245 15.56 8.33 8.86
C LEU A 245 14.22 7.76 8.36
N SER A 246 13.88 6.54 8.76
CA SER A 246 12.63 5.88 8.38
C SER A 246 11.40 6.64 8.87
N ARG A 247 11.44 7.12 10.12
CA ARG A 247 10.42 7.99 10.69
C ARG A 247 10.29 9.29 9.90
N LEU A 248 11.40 9.99 9.67
CA LEU A 248 11.40 11.25 8.94
C LEU A 248 10.82 11.09 7.53
N TRP A 249 11.11 9.98 6.87
CA TRP A 249 10.56 9.67 5.56
C TRP A 249 9.03 9.51 5.61
N LEU A 250 8.51 8.81 6.61
CA LEU A 250 7.06 8.66 6.80
C LEU A 250 6.38 9.98 7.13
N GLU A 251 6.99 10.81 7.98
CA GLU A 251 6.51 12.16 8.31
C GLU A 251 6.45 13.02 7.04
N TRP A 252 7.54 13.06 6.27
CA TRP A 252 7.61 13.79 5.00
C TRP A 252 6.56 13.32 3.99
N LYS A 253 6.33 12.00 3.87
CA LYS A 253 5.28 11.45 3.01
C LYS A 253 3.88 11.79 3.49
N THR A 254 3.65 11.78 4.81
CA THR A 254 2.37 12.14 5.41
C THR A 254 2.06 13.61 5.14
N GLU A 255 3.05 14.48 5.31
CA GLU A 255 2.94 15.91 5.00
C GLU A 255 2.67 16.14 3.51
N SER A 256 3.38 15.45 2.62
CA SER A 256 3.13 15.55 1.18
C SER A 256 1.71 15.12 0.79
N ILE A 257 1.14 14.10 1.46
CA ILE A 257 -0.25 13.68 1.25
C ILE A 257 -1.20 14.77 1.75
N TRP A 258 -0.92 15.35 2.92
CA TRP A 258 -1.72 16.41 3.51
C TRP A 258 -1.79 17.65 2.63
N GLN A 259 -0.66 18.08 2.08
CA GLN A 259 -0.59 19.21 1.14
C GLN A 259 -1.36 18.93 -0.17
N ASP A 260 -1.25 17.71 -0.72
CA ASP A 260 -2.07 17.28 -1.88
C ASP A 260 -3.57 17.31 -1.55
N TRP A 261 -3.96 16.93 -0.33
CA TRP A 261 -5.35 16.98 0.10
C TRP A 261 -5.86 18.41 0.24
N ILE A 262 -5.10 19.32 0.86
CA ILE A 262 -5.45 20.74 0.94
C ILE A 262 -5.69 21.30 -0.46
N ALA A 263 -4.73 21.12 -1.37
CA ALA A 263 -4.81 21.60 -2.74
C ALA A 263 -6.02 21.05 -3.51
N ARG A 264 -6.38 19.77 -3.30
CA ARG A 264 -7.60 19.20 -3.87
C ARG A 264 -8.85 19.77 -3.23
N GLY A 265 -8.83 20.00 -1.92
CA GLY A 265 -9.93 20.62 -1.19
C GLY A 265 -10.25 22.00 -1.73
N GLU A 266 -9.22 22.84 -1.92
CA GLU A 266 -9.36 24.17 -2.53
C GLU A 266 -9.97 24.10 -3.94
N ALA A 267 -9.49 23.18 -4.78
CA ALA A 267 -10.03 23.01 -6.12
C ALA A 267 -11.48 22.49 -6.12
N LEU A 268 -11.83 21.58 -5.21
CA LEU A 268 -13.20 21.09 -5.04
C LEU A 268 -14.12 22.19 -4.51
N GLN A 269 -13.66 23.03 -3.59
CA GLN A 269 -14.41 24.17 -3.10
C GLN A 269 -14.69 25.16 -4.22
N HIS A 270 -13.69 25.46 -5.07
CA HIS A 270 -13.88 26.29 -6.25
C HIS A 270 -14.96 25.73 -7.20
N ILE A 271 -15.03 24.40 -7.39
CA ILE A 271 -16.11 23.78 -8.17
C ILE A 271 -17.48 24.07 -7.53
N VAL A 272 -17.62 23.90 -6.22
CA VAL A 272 -18.87 24.17 -5.50
C VAL A 272 -19.27 25.63 -5.65
N ASP A 273 -18.33 26.56 -5.47
CA ASP A 273 -18.58 28.00 -5.55
C ASP A 273 -19.00 28.42 -6.97
N THR A 274 -18.34 27.90 -8.01
CA THR A 274 -18.70 28.18 -9.41
C THR A 274 -20.07 27.62 -9.79
N GLU A 275 -20.37 26.39 -9.40
CA GLU A 275 -21.69 25.78 -9.64
C GLU A 275 -22.80 26.49 -8.87
N GLN A 276 -22.52 26.97 -7.66
CA GLN A 276 -23.48 27.74 -6.87
C GLN A 276 -23.81 29.08 -7.52
N LYS A 277 -22.80 29.82 -8.00
CA LYS A 277 -23.00 31.09 -8.72
C LYS A 277 -23.87 30.89 -9.95
N LEU A 278 -23.57 29.89 -10.77
CA LEU A 278 -24.36 29.56 -11.96
C LEU A 278 -25.80 29.13 -11.60
N ALA A 279 -25.98 28.39 -10.50
CA ALA A 279 -27.30 27.98 -10.05
C ALA A 279 -28.14 29.19 -9.57
N ASP A 280 -27.50 30.16 -8.91
CA ASP A 280 -28.16 31.39 -8.45
C ASP A 280 -28.55 32.29 -9.64
N GLU A 281 -27.65 32.43 -10.62
CA GLU A 281 -27.90 33.14 -11.89
C GLU A 281 -29.07 32.52 -12.66
N GLU A 282 -29.09 31.18 -12.81
CA GLU A 282 -30.19 30.44 -13.48
C GLU A 282 -31.52 30.53 -12.70
N ALA A 283 -31.46 30.64 -11.37
CA ALA A 283 -32.65 30.79 -10.52
C ALA A 283 -33.16 32.26 -10.44
N GLY A 284 -32.50 33.21 -11.10
CA GLY A 284 -32.83 34.63 -11.05
C GLY A 284 -32.64 35.25 -9.66
N LYS A 285 -31.85 34.62 -8.78
CA LYS A 285 -31.51 35.15 -7.47
C LYS A 285 -30.19 35.89 -7.57
N THR A 286 -30.17 37.17 -7.23
CA THR A 286 -28.91 37.89 -6.98
C THR A 286 -28.15 37.17 -5.86
N TRP A 287 -26.98 36.62 -6.19
CA TRP A 287 -26.07 35.99 -5.23
C TRP A 287 -25.85 36.93 -4.04
N LYS A 288 -26.38 36.56 -2.88
CA LYS A 288 -25.94 37.13 -1.60
C LYS A 288 -24.95 36.12 -1.05
N PRO A 289 -23.65 36.46 -0.88
CA PRO A 289 -22.76 35.57 -0.17
C PRO A 289 -23.36 35.34 1.21
N ALA A 290 -23.72 34.10 1.52
CA ALA A 290 -24.17 33.75 2.85
C ALA A 290 -23.02 34.07 3.80
N SER A 291 -23.25 35.02 4.72
CA SER A 291 -22.35 35.26 5.84
C SER A 291 -22.15 33.93 6.55
N THR A 292 -20.92 33.43 6.51
CA THR A 292 -20.52 32.19 7.17
C THR A 292 -20.65 32.38 8.68
N THR A 293 -21.80 32.00 9.22
CA THR A 293 -21.93 31.53 10.61
C THR A 293 -23.01 30.46 10.67
N PRO A 294 -22.66 29.19 10.45
CA PRO A 294 -23.32 28.11 11.14
C PRO A 294 -22.81 28.11 12.58
N GLU A 295 -23.75 28.27 13.51
CA GLU A 295 -23.63 28.20 14.97
C GLU A 295 -23.23 26.79 15.47
N TYR A 296 -22.12 26.25 14.95
CA TYR A 296 -21.45 25.04 15.44
C TYR A 296 -19.94 25.22 15.62
N ALA A 297 -19.39 26.40 15.31
CA ALA A 297 -18.00 26.75 15.64
C ALA A 297 -17.92 27.48 16.98
N ARG A 298 -18.36 26.85 18.08
CA ARG A 298 -17.86 27.19 19.40
C ARG A 298 -16.79 26.15 19.74
N PRO A 299 -15.49 26.43 19.59
CA PRO A 299 -14.49 25.58 20.22
C PRO A 299 -14.80 25.54 21.72
N PRO A 300 -14.68 24.38 22.39
CA PRO A 300 -14.73 24.35 23.85
C PRO A 300 -13.71 25.37 24.35
N SER A 301 -14.16 26.24 25.27
CA SER A 301 -13.38 27.33 25.85
C SER A 301 -11.96 26.85 26.16
N ALA A 302 -10.97 27.61 25.67
CA ALA A 302 -9.55 27.40 25.95
C ALA A 302 -9.30 27.36 27.47
N GLY A 303 -9.40 26.16 28.05
CA GLY A 303 -8.68 25.81 29.25
C GLY A 303 -7.21 25.88 28.90
N LYS A 304 -6.46 26.69 29.67
CA LYS A 304 -5.04 26.97 29.51
C LYS A 304 -4.22 25.69 29.31
N VAL A 305 -4.00 25.29 28.05
CA VAL A 305 -2.99 24.30 27.69
C VAL A 305 -1.75 25.08 27.31
N SER A 306 -0.76 25.00 28.19
CA SER A 306 0.55 25.62 28.10
C SER A 306 1.17 25.48 26.71
N ALA A 307 1.74 26.59 26.24
CA ALA A 307 2.47 26.74 25.00
C ALA A 307 3.38 25.54 24.68
N ARG A 308 3.08 24.87 23.57
CA ARG A 308 4.06 24.13 22.76
C ARG A 308 4.04 24.74 21.36
N GLU A 309 4.32 26.03 21.30
CA GLU A 309 4.68 26.74 20.08
C GLU A 309 6.03 26.23 19.60
N SER A 310 6.01 25.33 18.61
CA SER A 310 7.03 25.21 17.57
C SER A 310 6.83 23.87 16.87
N LEU A 311 6.39 23.89 15.61
CA LEU A 311 6.80 22.96 14.55
C LEU A 311 6.13 23.24 13.19
N PHE A 312 5.17 24.17 13.09
CA PHE A 312 4.62 24.61 11.82
C PHE A 312 5.51 25.67 11.15
N ARG A 313 6.72 25.28 10.76
CA ARG A 313 7.43 25.97 9.67
C ARG A 313 6.93 25.37 8.38
N VAL A 314 6.32 26.20 7.53
CA VAL A 314 6.06 25.90 6.11
C VAL A 314 7.35 25.29 5.54
N LEU A 315 7.24 24.04 5.08
CA LEU A 315 8.35 23.37 4.42
C LEU A 315 8.69 24.17 3.15
N PRO A 316 9.95 24.50 2.87
CA PRO A 316 10.29 25.10 1.58
C PRO A 316 9.82 24.17 0.47
N THR A 317 9.01 24.69 -0.45
CA THR A 317 8.59 24.02 -1.67
C THR A 317 9.85 23.75 -2.50
N LEU A 318 10.36 22.52 -2.44
CA LEU A 318 11.54 22.10 -3.19
C LEU A 318 11.14 21.24 -4.39
N PRO A 319 11.90 21.32 -5.50
CA PRO A 319 11.48 20.84 -6.79
C PRO A 319 11.20 19.33 -6.80
N GLY A 320 9.96 19.02 -7.15
CA GLY A 320 9.36 17.71 -7.27
C GLY A 320 9.77 17.09 -8.58
N GLU A 321 10.87 16.36 -8.53
CA GLU A 321 11.12 15.30 -9.47
C GLU A 321 9.98 14.29 -9.34
N LYS A 322 9.43 13.86 -10.48
CA LYS A 322 8.41 12.81 -10.50
C LYS A 322 9.08 11.57 -9.91
N THR A 323 8.79 11.21 -8.66
CA THR A 323 8.98 9.84 -8.19
C THR A 323 7.94 8.98 -8.90
N GLY A 324 8.16 8.74 -10.20
CA GLY A 324 7.72 7.52 -10.84
C GLY A 324 8.31 6.36 -10.04
N MET A 325 7.55 5.28 -9.93
CA MET A 325 8.07 4.01 -9.44
C MET A 325 9.01 3.38 -10.47
N ASP A 326 9.91 4.18 -11.04
CA ASP A 326 10.81 3.81 -12.15
C ASP A 326 12.14 3.36 -11.57
N GLY A 327 12.12 2.43 -10.59
CA GLY A 327 13.31 1.77 -10.05
C GLY A 327 14.41 2.66 -9.44
N HIS A 328 14.28 3.99 -9.47
CA HIS A 328 15.21 4.92 -8.86
C HIS A 328 15.08 4.85 -7.35
N ASP A 329 16.22 4.66 -6.69
CA ASP A 329 16.30 4.67 -5.24
C ASP A 329 15.75 5.99 -4.70
N ILE A 330 14.63 5.89 -3.99
CA ILE A 330 13.87 7.04 -3.47
C ILE A 330 14.71 7.80 -2.44
N PHE A 331 15.63 7.11 -1.76
CA PHE A 331 16.57 7.69 -0.82
C PHE A 331 17.74 8.42 -1.50
N SER A 332 17.90 8.26 -2.80
CA SER A 332 18.88 8.97 -3.61
C SER A 332 18.31 10.25 -4.26
N THR A 333 17.05 10.59 -4.01
CA THR A 333 16.43 11.80 -4.58
C THR A 333 17.02 13.07 -3.96
N PRO A 334 17.33 14.12 -4.75
CA PRO A 334 17.93 15.36 -4.24
C PRO A 334 17.00 16.08 -3.25
N ALA A 335 15.68 15.97 -3.45
CA ALA A 335 14.67 16.52 -2.55
C ALA A 335 14.71 15.86 -1.16
N TRP A 336 14.85 14.52 -1.11
CA TRP A 336 14.99 13.80 0.15
C TRP A 336 16.31 14.16 0.85
N ALA A 337 17.42 14.18 0.12
CA ALA A 337 18.72 14.56 0.67
C ALA A 337 18.70 15.98 1.26
N ALA A 338 18.06 16.94 0.59
CA ALA A 338 17.89 18.29 1.12
C ALA A 338 17.04 18.32 2.41
N HIS A 339 15.97 17.50 2.46
CA HIS A 339 15.13 17.40 3.65
C HIS A 339 15.87 16.78 4.85
N VAL A 340 16.65 15.73 4.62
CA VAL A 340 17.51 15.13 5.64
C VAL A 340 18.53 16.15 6.16
N ARG A 341 19.21 16.90 5.28
CA ARG A 341 20.15 17.95 5.69
C ARG A 341 19.49 19.03 6.55
N LEU A 342 18.27 19.45 6.19
CA LEU A 342 17.51 20.42 6.96
C LEU A 342 17.17 19.91 8.37
N LYS A 343 16.89 18.61 8.50
CA LYS A 343 16.48 17.97 9.76
C LYS A 343 17.62 17.29 10.50
N TYR A 344 18.83 17.29 9.93
CA TYR A 344 20.00 16.59 10.44
C TYR A 344 20.29 16.95 11.89
N ASN A 345 20.34 18.24 12.22
CA ASN A 345 20.60 18.70 13.58
C ASN A 345 19.50 18.28 14.57
N SER A 346 18.24 18.25 14.14
CA SER A 346 17.12 17.77 14.95
C SER A 346 17.21 16.27 15.19
N MET A 347 17.52 15.49 14.15
CA MET A 347 17.72 14.05 14.27
C MET A 347 18.91 13.70 15.14
N ARG A 348 20.03 14.42 14.99
CA ARG A 348 21.22 14.23 15.83
C ARG A 348 20.95 14.58 17.28
N ALA A 349 20.15 15.62 17.54
CA ALA A 349 19.70 15.93 18.89
C ALA A 349 18.82 14.81 19.49
N TRP A 350 18.02 14.12 18.68
CA TRP A 350 17.24 12.95 19.14
C TRP A 350 18.13 11.75 19.45
N ALA A 351 19.10 11.44 18.58
CA ALA A 351 20.00 10.31 18.74
C ALA A 351 21.00 10.47 19.91
N VAL A 352 21.38 11.71 20.24
CA VAL A 352 22.37 12.00 21.29
C VAL A 352 21.73 12.18 22.67
N GLN A 353 20.40 12.35 22.77
CA GLN A 353 19.76 12.55 24.08
C GLN A 353 19.69 11.23 24.87
N PRO A 354 20.40 11.12 26.01
CA PRO A 354 20.25 9.95 26.87
C PRO A 354 18.90 10.04 27.59
N ARG A 355 17.93 9.21 27.22
CA ARG A 355 16.73 9.00 28.03
C ARG A 355 17.08 8.13 29.25
N GLY A 356 17.77 8.71 30.23
CA GLY A 356 17.88 8.10 31.55
C GLY A 356 19.26 8.08 32.18
N SER A 357 19.75 9.24 32.62
CA SER A 357 20.36 9.33 33.94
C SER A 357 19.26 9.72 34.93
N LYS A 358 18.44 8.75 35.33
CA LYS A 358 17.79 8.80 36.64
C LYS A 358 18.67 7.97 37.56
N ALA A 359 19.69 8.63 38.12
CA ALA A 359 20.40 8.10 39.27
C ALA A 359 19.36 7.74 40.35
N GLN A 360 19.30 6.47 40.72
CA GLN A 360 18.64 6.08 41.96
C GLN A 360 19.42 6.74 43.11
N PRO A 361 18.78 7.54 43.97
CA PRO A 361 19.40 7.95 45.22
C PRO A 361 19.55 6.71 46.11
N VAL A 362 20.74 6.60 46.69
CA VAL A 362 21.27 5.54 47.56
C VAL A 362 20.33 5.19 48.71
#